data_AF-A0A235CJG6-F1
#
_entry.id   AF-A0A235CJG6-F1
#
_cell.length_a   1.000
_cell.length_b   1.000
_cell.length_c   1.000
_cell.angle_alpha   90.00
_cell.angle_beta   90.00
_cell.angle_gamma   90.00
#
_symmetry.space_group_name_H-M   'P 1'
#
loop_
_entity.id
_entity.type
_entity.pdbx_description
1 polymer ?
#
loop_
_entity_poly.entity_id
_entity_poly.type
_entity_poly.pdbx_seq_one_letter_code
_entity_poly.pdbx_strand_id
1 'polypeptide(L)'
;MKLNKRITVNGQEVHLVNDKWVLELSSAGRGIVTIKGSAEAKALVHFDMGYGTTMHRWFTGIVTRAEPADNGHTRLLIKELSFVLGTRTTMSIQHATFRQVITELAEQTGLTFALPEADYVDTAIPNFTTAGTGAQLLENASRAFQIPEFCWYQQPDGNIYVGSYQHSRWPSRPLTLDAELTDHQAAGNSLTLPVIPLMRPGALVNGQRITHLKFDGADMTLRWQGKQKTAQQRQMEQDFPELAAGFHLPVFGVVTAAIDAASAGQVNDPFRPRYAVDVQQLDENGQPDTAVPVFKAVPVPVLFGGPEQGHFQYPVEGTLVEMGWAFGRPDKPFIRTILGTGWHLPDIQPGEQLQQQRAEVYQRTDPAGNHTLETDQTIRHLAAQLIQQADDYQGEFGSQHTTVTQHSTEEIAGRKLIEALGAIELLAGDDLTLASLTNLQQVAAGERVDVTGADYQHSVGSNSTTTIAGDSLMTIQGNRTATVKGNDALTVEGSRTTTITGDSLQTIKGRRTATVNGDDARTVQGSSTTTVTGNAQRTTQGNTTEQTTGTHKSTARTQVIQGDSIVLGNGTHNMLALMISMMANVQAALQKLDGHTHTDAGPPNVQGQVATHANAIGGIKNNLQSFTG
;
A
#
# COMPACT_ATOMS: atom_id res chain seq x y z
N MET A 1 -35.02 62.85 61.19
CA MET A 1 -34.54 61.98 62.28
C MET A 1 -33.02 61.94 62.24
N LYS A 2 -32.31 61.81 63.37
CA LYS A 2 -30.85 61.71 63.39
C LYS A 2 -30.43 60.29 62.96
N LEU A 3 -29.54 60.18 61.97
CA LEU A 3 -28.94 58.92 61.55
C LEU A 3 -27.94 58.47 62.62
N ASN A 4 -28.18 57.31 63.21
CA ASN A 4 -27.27 56.70 64.17
C ASN A 4 -26.34 55.73 63.42
N LYS A 5 -25.07 55.72 63.81
CA LYS A 5 -24.01 54.92 63.19
C LYS A 5 -23.19 54.22 64.25
N ARG A 6 -22.83 52.98 63.98
CA ARG A 6 -21.95 52.18 64.83
C ARG A 6 -20.94 51.44 63.97
N ILE A 7 -19.69 51.47 64.38
CA ILE A 7 -18.62 50.68 63.75
C ILE A 7 -17.97 49.80 64.81
N THR A 8 -17.80 48.52 64.49
CA THR A 8 -17.05 47.60 65.34
C THR A 8 -15.86 47.06 64.56
N VAL A 9 -14.69 47.03 65.20
CA VAL A 9 -13.45 46.45 64.67
C VAL A 9 -13.11 45.24 65.55
N ASN A 10 -12.99 44.05 64.95
CA ASN A 10 -12.83 42.76 65.66
C ASN A 10 -13.85 42.56 66.79
N GLY A 11 -15.10 42.98 66.57
CA GLY A 11 -16.19 42.84 67.54
C GLY A 11 -16.20 43.88 68.67
N GLN A 12 -15.20 44.77 68.75
CA GLN A 12 -15.20 45.88 69.69
C GLN A 12 -15.71 47.16 69.03
N GLU A 13 -16.64 47.86 69.69
CA GLU A 13 -17.14 49.14 69.21
C GLU A 13 -16.08 50.23 69.35
N VAL A 14 -15.83 50.96 68.25
CA VAL A 14 -14.87 52.06 68.21
C VAL A 14 -15.54 53.37 67.83
N HIS A 15 -15.02 54.48 68.32
CA HIS A 15 -15.61 55.79 68.08
C HIS A 15 -15.35 56.25 66.63
N LEU A 16 -16.43 56.38 65.86
CA LEU A 16 -16.40 56.86 64.47
C LEU A 16 -16.44 58.39 64.40
N VAL A 17 -15.48 58.98 63.71
CA VAL A 17 -15.38 60.45 63.52
C VAL A 17 -15.91 60.87 62.16
N ASN A 18 -15.51 60.15 61.10
CA ASN A 18 -15.90 60.45 59.72
C ASN A 18 -15.97 59.15 58.90
N ASP A 19 -16.83 59.12 57.90
CA ASP A 19 -17.07 57.95 57.07
C ASP A 19 -17.56 58.29 55.66
N LYS A 20 -16.90 57.67 54.69
CA LYS A 20 -17.31 57.65 53.28
C LYS A 20 -17.33 56.22 52.81
N TRP A 21 -18.40 55.81 52.15
CA TRP A 21 -18.55 54.46 51.64
C TRP A 21 -19.00 54.45 50.20
N VAL A 22 -18.64 53.39 49.49
CA VAL A 22 -19.07 53.11 48.12
C VAL A 22 -19.41 51.64 48.03
N LEU A 23 -20.60 51.32 47.54
CA LEU A 23 -21.02 49.98 47.17
C LEU A 23 -21.32 49.95 45.67
N GLU A 24 -20.93 48.88 45.00
CA GLU A 24 -21.11 48.70 43.57
C GLU A 24 -21.71 47.32 43.30
N LEU A 25 -22.59 47.21 42.30
CA LEU A 25 -23.10 45.92 41.84
C LEU A 25 -21.98 45.21 41.07
N SER A 26 -21.74 43.94 41.35
CA SER A 26 -20.68 43.13 40.74
C SER A 26 -19.26 43.70 40.92
N SER A 27 -19.01 44.41 42.02
CA SER A 27 -17.67 44.85 42.44
C SER A 27 -17.61 45.01 43.96
N ALA A 28 -16.41 44.89 44.53
CA ALA A 28 -16.22 45.01 45.97
C ALA A 28 -16.45 46.44 46.47
N GLY A 29 -17.33 46.58 47.46
CA GLY A 29 -17.52 47.83 48.17
C GLY A 29 -16.28 48.29 48.94
N ARG A 30 -16.17 49.60 49.18
CA ARG A 30 -15.04 50.23 49.86
C ARG A 30 -15.49 51.34 50.79
N GLY A 31 -14.75 51.49 51.89
CA GLY A 31 -14.93 52.50 52.90
C GLY A 31 -13.64 53.25 53.20
N ILE A 32 -13.77 54.53 53.45
CA ILE A 32 -12.73 55.36 54.05
C ILE A 32 -13.32 55.96 55.32
N VAL A 33 -12.85 55.49 56.47
CA VAL A 33 -13.35 55.94 57.77
C VAL A 33 -12.23 56.45 58.65
N THR A 34 -12.54 57.34 59.57
CA THR A 34 -11.62 57.82 60.61
C THR A 34 -12.20 57.42 61.96
N ILE A 35 -11.40 56.71 62.75
CA ILE A 35 -11.76 56.26 64.10
C ILE A 35 -10.82 56.87 65.14
N LYS A 36 -11.26 56.94 66.40
CA LYS A 36 -10.37 57.24 67.54
C LYS A 36 -9.69 55.96 68.02
N GLY A 37 -8.36 56.00 68.23
CA GLY A 37 -7.54 54.83 68.54
C GLY A 37 -6.88 54.22 67.31
N SER A 38 -6.40 52.98 67.45
CA SER A 38 -5.72 52.22 66.38
C SER A 38 -6.52 50.96 66.00
N ALA A 39 -6.30 50.48 64.78
CA ALA A 39 -6.80 49.21 64.30
C ALA A 39 -5.73 48.55 63.42
N GLU A 40 -5.67 47.22 63.45
CA GLU A 40 -4.74 46.46 62.63
C GLU A 40 -5.30 46.21 61.23
N ALA A 41 -4.41 46.09 60.25
CA ALA A 41 -4.79 45.56 58.95
C ALA A 41 -5.33 44.13 59.11
N LYS A 42 -6.26 43.75 58.23
CA LYS A 42 -7.04 42.49 58.25
C LYS A 42 -8.05 42.37 59.40
N ALA A 43 -8.18 43.36 60.27
CA ALA A 43 -9.25 43.36 61.28
C ALA A 43 -10.64 43.37 60.61
N LEU A 44 -11.56 42.55 61.12
CA LEU A 44 -12.93 42.47 60.65
C LEU A 44 -13.69 43.72 61.08
N VAL A 45 -14.35 44.37 60.13
CA VAL A 45 -15.13 45.58 60.34
C VAL A 45 -16.59 45.32 60.04
N HIS A 46 -17.43 45.76 60.98
CA HIS A 46 -18.85 45.85 60.78
C HIS A 46 -19.29 47.30 60.95
N PHE A 47 -20.11 47.76 60.01
CA PHE A 47 -20.72 49.07 60.07
C PHE A 47 -22.24 48.91 60.06
N ASP A 48 -22.87 49.39 61.12
CA ASP A 48 -24.31 49.42 61.29
C ASP A 48 -24.82 50.87 61.21
N MET A 49 -25.96 51.06 60.56
CA MET A 49 -26.63 52.36 60.53
C MET A 49 -28.14 52.21 60.66
N GLY A 50 -28.81 53.24 61.13
CA GLY A 50 -30.27 53.25 61.24
C GLY A 50 -30.83 54.52 61.87
N TYR A 51 -32.16 54.59 61.93
CA TYR A 51 -32.90 55.69 62.55
C TYR A 51 -33.56 55.20 63.84
N GLY A 52 -33.53 56.03 64.89
CA GLY A 52 -34.07 55.65 66.19
C GLY A 52 -33.26 54.53 66.86
N THR A 53 -33.93 53.50 67.36
CA THR A 53 -33.31 52.35 68.04
C THR A 53 -32.99 51.18 67.11
N THR A 54 -33.49 51.20 65.87
CA THR A 54 -33.27 50.12 64.90
C THR A 54 -31.97 50.35 64.14
N MET A 55 -31.04 49.40 64.22
CA MET A 55 -29.77 49.41 63.49
C MET A 55 -29.73 48.26 62.50
N HIS A 56 -29.26 48.52 61.28
CA HIS A 56 -29.07 47.51 60.24
C HIS A 56 -27.61 47.40 59.87
N ARG A 57 -27.13 46.16 59.69
CA ARG A 57 -25.80 45.91 59.13
C ARG A 57 -25.74 46.45 57.70
N TRP A 58 -24.87 47.41 57.47
CA TRP A 58 -24.73 48.05 56.16
C TRP A 58 -23.40 47.74 55.48
N PHE A 59 -22.35 47.46 56.22
CA PHE A 59 -21.08 47.01 55.65
C PHE A 59 -20.46 45.91 56.49
N THR A 60 -19.94 44.90 55.84
CA THR A 60 -19.10 43.85 56.44
C THR A 60 -17.85 43.73 55.59
N GLY A 61 -16.67 43.85 56.19
CA GLY A 61 -15.44 43.83 55.43
C GLY A 61 -14.21 43.83 56.31
N ILE A 62 -13.05 44.11 55.73
CA ILE A 62 -11.77 44.07 56.43
C ILE A 62 -11.02 45.37 56.25
N VAL A 63 -10.22 45.74 57.25
CA VAL A 63 -9.24 46.82 57.13
C VAL A 63 -8.15 46.39 56.15
N THR A 64 -8.10 46.97 54.96
CA THR A 64 -7.03 46.70 53.98
C THR A 64 -5.79 47.55 54.25
N ARG A 65 -5.96 48.73 54.85
CA ARG A 65 -4.89 49.65 55.21
C ARG A 65 -5.32 50.50 56.40
N ALA A 66 -4.42 50.72 57.36
CA ALA A 66 -4.62 51.61 58.50
C ALA A 66 -3.49 52.65 58.50
N GLU A 67 -3.85 53.93 58.52
CA GLU A 67 -2.91 55.06 58.46
C GLU A 67 -3.12 55.97 59.67
N PRO A 68 -2.06 56.39 60.38
CA PRO A 68 -2.18 57.38 61.45
C PRO A 68 -2.82 58.68 60.95
N ALA A 69 -3.68 59.27 61.79
CA ALA A 69 -4.28 60.59 61.58
C ALA A 69 -4.09 61.46 62.84
N ASP A 70 -4.34 62.77 62.72
CA ASP A 70 -4.07 63.72 63.80
C ASP A 70 -4.84 63.41 65.11
N ASN A 71 -4.24 63.80 66.24
CA ASN A 71 -4.86 63.72 67.57
C ASN A 71 -5.28 62.31 68.04
N GLY A 72 -4.47 61.29 67.72
CA GLY A 72 -4.71 59.91 68.16
C GLY A 72 -5.84 59.19 67.40
N HIS A 73 -6.14 59.64 66.19
CA HIS A 73 -7.07 58.99 65.28
C HIS A 73 -6.33 58.14 64.26
N THR A 74 -7.05 57.20 63.63
CA THR A 74 -6.52 56.40 62.53
C THR A 74 -7.52 56.43 61.37
N ARG A 75 -7.01 56.64 60.16
CA ARG A 75 -7.78 56.51 58.92
C ARG A 75 -7.69 55.08 58.42
N LEU A 76 -8.83 54.43 58.25
CA LEU A 76 -8.94 53.05 57.78
C LEU A 76 -9.46 53.03 56.35
N LEU A 77 -8.76 52.29 55.49
CA LEU A 77 -9.23 51.88 54.18
C LEU A 77 -9.83 50.49 54.30
N ILE A 78 -11.14 50.39 54.18
CA ILE A 78 -11.91 49.17 54.41
C ILE A 78 -12.43 48.69 53.06
N LYS A 79 -12.40 47.38 52.81
CA LYS A 79 -13.06 46.78 51.65
C LYS A 79 -13.97 45.64 52.08
N GLU A 80 -15.02 45.40 51.30
CA GLU A 80 -15.85 44.20 51.46
C GLU A 80 -14.99 42.94 51.34
N LEU A 81 -15.42 41.84 51.95
CA LEU A 81 -14.75 40.54 51.85
C LEU A 81 -14.62 40.10 50.39
N SER A 82 -15.62 40.41 49.58
CA SER A 82 -15.62 40.22 48.12
C SER A 82 -14.44 40.86 47.38
N PHE A 83 -13.66 41.76 48.00
CA PHE A 83 -12.41 42.26 47.42
C PHE A 83 -11.39 41.15 47.14
N VAL A 84 -11.47 40.02 47.85
CA VAL A 84 -10.64 38.83 47.56
C VAL A 84 -10.90 38.30 46.15
N LEU A 85 -12.08 38.55 45.55
CA LEU A 85 -12.33 38.23 44.13
C LEU A 85 -11.43 39.00 43.16
N GLY A 86 -10.71 40.03 43.62
CA GLY A 86 -9.69 40.73 42.82
C GLY A 86 -8.33 40.02 42.80
N THR A 87 -8.14 38.94 43.57
CA THR A 87 -6.91 38.14 43.54
C THR A 87 -6.95 37.16 42.38
N ARG A 88 -5.77 36.65 41.99
CA ARG A 88 -5.65 35.69 40.91
C ARG A 88 -6.34 34.37 41.28
N THR A 89 -7.19 33.90 40.39
CA THR A 89 -7.94 32.64 40.48
C THR A 89 -7.75 31.88 39.18
N THR A 90 -7.44 30.60 39.29
CA THR A 90 -7.31 29.69 38.16
C THR A 90 -8.11 28.44 38.44
N MET A 91 -8.84 27.97 37.44
CA MET A 91 -9.72 26.82 37.57
C MET A 91 -9.85 26.13 36.23
N SER A 92 -9.91 24.80 36.23
CA SER A 92 -10.24 24.01 35.06
C SER A 92 -11.02 22.77 35.51
N ILE A 93 -12.28 22.68 35.14
CA ILE A 93 -13.20 21.62 35.56
C ILE A 93 -13.91 21.06 34.32
N GLN A 94 -13.79 19.76 34.08
CA GLN A 94 -14.60 19.05 33.08
C GLN A 94 -15.99 18.76 33.62
N HIS A 95 -17.00 18.74 32.74
CA HIS A 95 -18.41 18.51 33.12
C HIS A 95 -18.87 19.46 34.24
N ALA A 96 -18.36 20.68 34.24
CA ALA A 96 -18.55 21.63 35.32
C ALA A 96 -20.02 22.05 35.44
N THR A 97 -20.53 22.11 36.66
CA THR A 97 -21.76 22.83 37.01
C THR A 97 -21.40 24.20 37.57
N PHE A 98 -22.31 25.17 37.46
CA PHE A 98 -22.09 26.49 38.04
C PHE A 98 -21.88 26.38 39.57
N ARG A 99 -22.59 25.46 40.23
CA ARG A 99 -22.38 25.13 41.64
C ARG A 99 -20.94 24.73 41.93
N GLN A 100 -20.37 23.78 41.19
CA GLN A 100 -18.98 23.34 41.38
C GLN A 100 -17.98 24.48 41.19
N VAL A 101 -18.18 25.31 40.16
CA VAL A 101 -17.32 26.49 39.92
C VAL A 101 -17.36 27.45 41.11
N ILE A 102 -18.54 27.70 41.66
CA ILE A 102 -18.69 28.60 42.82
C ILE A 102 -18.17 27.95 44.11
N THR A 103 -18.33 26.65 44.29
CA THR A 103 -17.77 25.90 45.43
C THR A 103 -16.24 25.94 45.42
N GLU A 104 -15.61 25.66 44.29
CA GLU A 104 -14.15 25.74 44.17
C GLU A 104 -13.66 27.19 44.36
N LEU A 105 -14.39 28.19 43.83
CA LEU A 105 -14.07 29.60 44.10
C LEU A 105 -14.19 29.93 45.61
N ALA A 106 -15.19 29.38 46.30
CA ALA A 106 -15.36 29.51 47.74
C ALA A 106 -14.17 28.92 48.51
N GLU A 107 -13.73 27.72 48.14
CA GLU A 107 -12.58 27.04 48.74
C GLU A 107 -11.28 27.83 48.54
N GLN A 108 -11.04 28.36 47.34
CA GLN A 108 -9.83 29.13 47.03
C GLN A 108 -9.80 30.51 47.71
N THR A 109 -10.95 31.14 47.91
CA THR A 109 -11.04 32.53 48.41
C THR A 109 -11.40 32.62 49.89
N GLY A 110 -11.93 31.55 50.49
CA GLY A 110 -12.51 31.56 51.83
C GLY A 110 -13.81 32.36 51.94
N LEU A 111 -14.43 32.74 50.81
CA LEU A 111 -15.69 33.48 50.77
C LEU A 111 -16.88 32.51 50.79
N THR A 112 -17.98 32.93 51.40
CA THR A 112 -19.23 32.17 51.36
C THR A 112 -20.14 32.72 50.27
N PHE A 113 -20.66 31.85 49.41
CA PHE A 113 -21.55 32.23 48.32
C PHE A 113 -22.98 31.74 48.55
N ALA A 114 -23.94 32.53 48.07
CA ALA A 114 -25.35 32.20 48.03
C ALA A 114 -25.80 32.04 46.58
N LEU A 115 -26.18 30.81 46.23
CA LEU A 115 -26.71 30.45 44.91
C LEU A 115 -28.23 30.46 44.93
N PRO A 116 -28.91 30.92 43.86
CA PRO A 116 -30.34 30.78 43.73
C PRO A 116 -30.76 29.33 43.43
N GLU A 117 -32.04 29.03 43.62
CA GLU A 117 -32.65 27.80 43.10
C GLU A 117 -33.02 28.01 41.63
N ALA A 118 -32.17 27.54 40.70
CA ALA A 118 -32.38 27.66 39.26
C ALA A 118 -31.67 26.55 38.48
N ASP A 119 -32.25 26.11 37.36
CA ASP A 119 -31.77 24.95 36.59
C ASP A 119 -30.31 25.10 36.10
N TYR A 120 -29.89 26.31 35.72
CA TYR A 120 -28.52 26.58 35.25
C TYR A 120 -27.46 26.33 36.34
N VAL A 121 -27.85 26.28 37.62
CA VAL A 121 -26.91 26.10 38.73
C VAL A 121 -26.28 24.70 38.70
N ASP A 122 -27.09 23.72 38.32
CA ASP A 122 -26.74 22.29 38.34
C ASP A 122 -26.64 21.67 36.94
N THR A 123 -26.89 22.44 35.88
CA THR A 123 -26.69 22.00 34.50
C THR A 123 -25.19 21.95 34.18
N ALA A 124 -24.70 20.77 33.79
CA ALA A 124 -23.29 20.58 33.46
C ALA A 124 -22.96 21.08 32.05
N ILE A 125 -21.82 21.76 31.90
CA ILE A 125 -21.22 22.12 30.61
C ILE A 125 -19.97 21.27 30.35
N PRO A 126 -19.55 21.04 29.09
CA PRO A 126 -18.44 20.14 28.78
C PRO A 126 -17.13 20.48 29.52
N ASN A 127 -16.80 21.76 29.63
CA ASN A 127 -15.61 22.23 30.33
C ASN A 127 -15.75 23.70 30.75
N PHE A 128 -15.22 24.05 31.92
CA PHE A 128 -15.03 25.44 32.36
C PHE A 128 -13.56 25.66 32.71
N THR A 129 -12.93 26.66 32.08
CA THR A 129 -11.54 27.03 32.38
C THR A 129 -11.42 28.55 32.50
N THR A 130 -10.67 29.01 33.50
CA THR A 130 -10.35 30.44 33.65
C THR A 130 -8.94 30.64 34.20
N ALA A 131 -8.33 31.75 33.80
CA ALA A 131 -7.08 32.25 34.34
C ALA A 131 -7.16 33.78 34.42
N GLY A 132 -7.45 34.30 35.61
CA GLY A 132 -7.73 35.72 35.79
C GLY A 132 -7.95 36.05 37.24
N THR A 133 -8.87 36.97 37.53
CA THR A 133 -9.36 37.22 38.89
C THR A 133 -10.65 36.46 39.17
N GLY A 134 -10.99 36.25 40.45
CA GLY A 134 -12.29 35.69 40.83
C GLY A 134 -13.48 36.45 40.22
N ALA A 135 -13.40 37.78 40.09
CA ALA A 135 -14.43 38.58 39.42
C ALA A 135 -14.55 38.26 37.92
N GLN A 136 -13.41 38.09 37.22
CA GLN A 136 -13.40 37.66 35.82
C GLN A 136 -13.90 36.23 35.65
N LEU A 137 -13.61 35.36 36.61
CA LEU A 137 -14.16 34.01 36.66
C LEU A 137 -15.69 34.06 36.70
N LEU A 138 -16.28 34.87 37.59
CA LEU A 138 -17.73 35.01 37.70
C LEU A 138 -18.37 35.50 36.40
N GLU A 139 -17.74 36.48 35.74
CA GLU A 139 -18.20 36.99 34.44
C GLU A 139 -18.13 35.89 33.36
N ASN A 140 -17.01 35.18 33.25
CA ASN A 140 -16.85 34.08 32.31
C ASN A 140 -17.82 32.93 32.59
N ALA A 141 -18.07 32.63 33.86
CA ALA A 141 -19.04 31.63 34.28
C ALA A 141 -20.45 32.03 33.84
N SER A 142 -20.83 33.30 33.98
CA SER A 142 -22.14 33.76 33.53
C SER A 142 -22.40 33.46 32.05
N ARG A 143 -21.40 33.67 31.19
CA ARG A 143 -21.47 33.39 29.75
C ARG A 143 -21.48 31.89 29.50
N ALA A 144 -20.57 31.14 30.13
CA ALA A 144 -20.44 29.70 29.94
C ALA A 144 -21.71 28.91 30.34
N PHE A 145 -22.39 29.34 31.40
CA PHE A 145 -23.63 28.75 31.89
C PHE A 145 -24.89 29.49 31.39
N GLN A 146 -24.73 30.45 30.47
CA GLN A 146 -25.82 31.21 29.85
C GLN A 146 -26.80 31.83 30.89
N ILE A 147 -26.26 32.39 31.98
CA ILE A 147 -27.06 32.92 33.09
C ILE A 147 -27.65 34.28 32.70
N PRO A 148 -28.99 34.42 32.61
CA PRO A 148 -29.62 35.68 32.18
C PRO A 148 -29.46 36.76 33.25
N GLU A 149 -29.19 37.99 32.82
CA GLU A 149 -29.03 39.16 33.71
C GLU A 149 -28.13 38.90 34.93
N PHE A 150 -26.98 38.25 34.70
CA PHE A 150 -26.08 37.87 35.77
C PHE A 150 -25.65 39.05 36.66
N CYS A 151 -25.62 38.82 37.97
CA CYS A 151 -25.08 39.77 38.92
C CYS A 151 -24.48 39.03 40.12
N TRP A 152 -23.57 39.71 40.81
CA TRP A 152 -23.10 39.28 42.12
C TRP A 152 -22.94 40.48 43.04
N TYR A 153 -23.13 40.28 44.34
CA TYR A 153 -22.92 41.33 45.33
C TYR A 153 -22.79 40.74 46.73
N GLN A 154 -22.01 41.40 47.58
CA GLN A 154 -21.92 41.02 48.98
C GLN A 154 -23.15 41.49 49.76
N GLN A 155 -23.70 40.57 50.54
CA GLN A 155 -24.82 40.79 51.44
C GLN A 155 -24.32 41.37 52.78
N PRO A 156 -25.21 41.98 53.59
CA PRO A 156 -24.86 42.52 54.90
C PRO A 156 -24.10 41.56 55.82
N ASP A 157 -24.42 40.28 55.77
CA ASP A 157 -23.83 39.22 56.59
C ASP A 157 -22.44 38.77 56.10
N GLY A 158 -21.99 39.25 54.94
CA GLY A 158 -20.73 38.86 54.31
C GLY A 158 -20.85 37.78 53.24
N ASN A 159 -22.03 37.14 53.08
CA ASN A 159 -22.27 36.17 52.02
C ASN A 159 -22.35 36.87 50.66
N ILE A 160 -21.89 36.22 49.59
CA ILE A 160 -21.91 36.79 48.23
C ILE A 160 -23.02 36.12 47.44
N TYR A 161 -24.05 36.88 47.08
CA TYR A 161 -25.02 36.39 46.10
C TYR A 161 -24.35 36.30 44.73
N VAL A 162 -24.58 35.23 43.99
CA VAL A 162 -24.09 35.05 42.62
C VAL A 162 -25.12 34.29 41.77
N GLY A 163 -25.59 34.91 40.69
CA GLY A 163 -26.60 34.32 39.80
C GLY A 163 -27.39 35.35 39.00
N SER A 164 -28.50 34.91 38.39
CA SER A 164 -29.40 35.79 37.64
C SER A 164 -30.03 36.84 38.56
N TYR A 165 -30.09 38.09 38.10
CA TYR A 165 -30.79 39.16 38.81
C TYR A 165 -32.24 38.79 39.15
N GLN A 166 -32.94 38.07 38.27
CA GLN A 166 -34.34 37.68 38.46
C GLN A 166 -34.53 36.73 39.66
N HIS A 167 -33.50 35.94 39.98
CA HIS A 167 -33.49 35.06 41.15
C HIS A 167 -32.88 35.73 42.39
N SER A 168 -32.49 37.00 42.29
CA SER A 168 -31.99 37.76 43.43
C SER A 168 -33.16 38.27 44.29
N ARG A 169 -32.85 38.90 45.43
CA ARG A 169 -33.88 39.45 46.32
C ARG A 169 -34.53 40.75 45.81
N TRP A 170 -34.00 41.35 44.74
CA TRP A 170 -34.33 42.71 44.33
C TRP A 170 -35.61 42.86 43.47
N PRO A 171 -35.90 41.96 42.50
CA PRO A 171 -37.10 42.08 41.65
C PRO A 171 -38.40 42.18 42.44
N SER A 172 -38.49 41.50 43.58
CA SER A 172 -39.68 41.49 44.45
C SER A 172 -39.76 42.67 45.42
N ARG A 173 -38.82 43.62 45.38
CA ARG A 173 -38.71 44.74 46.34
C ARG A 173 -38.43 46.09 45.65
N PRO A 174 -39.27 46.54 44.71
CA PRO A 174 -39.13 47.88 44.13
C PRO A 174 -39.41 48.96 45.18
N LEU A 175 -38.62 50.01 45.16
CA LEU A 175 -38.83 51.23 45.95
C LEU A 175 -39.27 52.36 45.03
N THR A 176 -40.36 53.02 45.39
CA THR A 176 -40.79 54.27 44.75
C THR A 176 -40.48 55.41 45.71
N LEU A 177 -39.75 56.42 45.23
CA LEU A 177 -39.43 57.63 45.99
C LEU A 177 -40.31 58.78 45.52
N ASP A 178 -40.83 59.56 46.48
CA ASP A 178 -41.67 60.72 46.22
C ASP A 178 -40.90 61.83 45.49
N ALA A 179 -41.61 62.62 44.68
CA ALA A 179 -41.03 63.65 43.81
C ALA A 179 -40.17 64.69 44.57
N GLU A 180 -40.57 65.06 45.79
CA GLU A 180 -39.85 66.03 46.64
C GLU A 180 -38.45 65.54 47.06
N LEU A 181 -38.23 64.22 47.15
CA LEU A 181 -36.91 63.63 47.42
C LEU A 181 -36.04 63.52 46.17
N THR A 182 -36.60 63.83 44.99
CA THR A 182 -35.94 63.71 43.69
C THR A 182 -35.56 65.02 43.01
N ASP A 183 -35.90 66.18 43.60
CA ASP A 183 -35.61 67.52 43.04
C ASP A 183 -34.11 67.86 42.91
N HIS A 184 -33.22 67.09 43.57
CA HIS A 184 -31.77 67.19 43.43
C HIS A 184 -31.17 66.18 42.44
N GLN A 185 -31.94 65.76 41.43
CA GLN A 185 -31.45 64.87 40.38
C GLN A 185 -30.43 65.60 39.49
N ALA A 186 -29.14 65.35 39.73
CA ALA A 186 -28.08 65.81 38.84
C ALA A 186 -28.06 64.94 37.57
N ALA A 187 -28.34 65.54 36.42
CA ALA A 187 -28.15 65.02 35.06
C ALA A 187 -28.27 63.48 34.88
N GLY A 188 -29.45 63.02 34.48
CA GLY A 188 -29.68 61.80 33.70
C GLY A 188 -29.68 60.45 34.43
N ASN A 189 -28.66 60.14 35.26
CA ASN A 189 -28.48 58.78 35.82
C ASN A 189 -28.01 58.75 37.29
N SER A 190 -28.20 59.85 38.04
CA SER A 190 -27.77 59.97 39.44
C SER A 190 -28.83 60.65 40.29
N LEU A 191 -28.99 60.22 41.54
CA LEU A 191 -29.92 60.79 42.51
C LEU A 191 -29.25 60.90 43.88
N THR A 192 -29.25 62.08 44.51
CA THR A 192 -28.76 62.27 45.88
C THR A 192 -29.92 62.50 46.84
N LEU A 193 -29.97 61.74 47.94
CA LEU A 193 -31.04 61.77 48.93
C LEU A 193 -30.50 61.51 50.35
N PRO A 194 -31.28 61.76 51.41
CA PRO A 194 -30.95 61.30 52.74
C PRO A 194 -30.76 59.77 52.79
N VAL A 195 -29.84 59.31 53.64
CA VAL A 195 -29.50 57.89 53.74
C VAL A 195 -30.72 57.00 54.03
N ILE A 196 -30.89 55.95 53.22
CA ILE A 196 -31.83 54.85 53.44
C ILE A 196 -31.05 53.61 53.90
N PRO A 197 -31.09 53.22 55.20
CA PRO A 197 -30.26 52.15 55.76
C PRO A 197 -30.35 50.77 55.08
N LEU A 198 -31.42 50.47 54.35
CA LEU A 198 -31.58 49.19 53.64
C LEU A 198 -31.21 49.26 52.14
N MET A 199 -30.89 50.46 51.63
CA MET A 199 -30.53 50.66 50.23
C MET A 199 -29.16 50.05 49.92
N ARG A 200 -29.09 49.32 48.80
CA ARG A 200 -27.88 48.67 48.29
C ARG A 200 -27.91 48.65 46.75
N PRO A 201 -26.75 48.46 46.09
CA PRO A 201 -26.70 48.12 44.67
C PRO A 201 -27.55 46.87 44.36
N GLY A 202 -28.24 46.91 43.23
CA GLY A 202 -29.22 45.91 42.77
C GLY A 202 -30.68 46.32 43.03
N ALA A 203 -30.95 47.20 44.00
CA ALA A 203 -32.30 47.68 44.28
C ALA A 203 -32.94 48.36 43.06
N LEU A 204 -34.25 48.16 42.86
CA LEU A 204 -35.04 48.88 41.87
C LEU A 204 -35.59 50.15 42.53
N VAL A 205 -35.15 51.32 42.08
CA VAL A 205 -35.63 52.61 42.57
C VAL A 205 -36.24 53.37 41.41
N ASN A 206 -37.53 53.72 41.50
CA ASN A 206 -38.29 54.35 40.42
C ASN A 206 -38.14 53.61 39.07
N GLY A 207 -38.12 52.27 39.11
CA GLY A 207 -37.95 51.40 37.93
C GLY A 207 -36.51 51.28 37.41
N GLN A 208 -35.52 51.93 38.03
CA GLN A 208 -34.11 51.85 37.63
C GLN A 208 -33.32 50.93 38.56
N ARG A 209 -32.50 50.03 38.00
CA ARG A 209 -31.59 49.19 38.78
C ARG A 209 -30.38 49.99 39.22
N ILE A 210 -30.25 50.21 40.52
CA ILE A 210 -29.09 50.90 41.08
C ILE A 210 -27.84 50.03 40.91
N THR A 211 -26.81 50.56 40.26
CA THR A 211 -25.54 49.86 40.03
C THR A 211 -24.43 50.37 40.94
N HIS A 212 -24.56 51.59 41.46
CA HIS A 212 -23.54 52.21 42.30
C HIS A 212 -24.19 53.10 43.36
N LEU A 213 -23.68 53.01 44.58
CA LEU A 213 -24.17 53.75 45.73
C LEU A 213 -22.97 54.38 46.45
N LYS A 214 -22.96 55.70 46.56
CA LYS A 214 -21.98 56.45 47.37
C LYS A 214 -22.66 57.02 48.61
N PHE A 215 -21.95 56.95 49.71
CA PHE A 215 -22.35 57.47 51.01
C PHE A 215 -21.28 58.46 51.50
N ASP A 216 -21.68 59.64 51.94
CA ASP A 216 -20.79 60.66 52.50
C ASP A 216 -21.50 61.34 53.68
N GLY A 217 -21.15 60.96 54.92
CA GLY A 217 -21.80 61.52 56.11
C GLY A 217 -23.29 61.17 56.21
N ALA A 218 -24.20 62.09 55.86
CA ALA A 218 -25.65 61.89 55.95
C ALA A 218 -26.32 61.76 54.56
N ASP A 219 -25.55 61.94 53.49
CA ASP A 219 -26.05 61.96 52.12
C ASP A 219 -25.71 60.66 51.38
N MET A 220 -26.65 60.18 50.58
CA MET A 220 -26.53 58.99 49.75
C MET A 220 -26.78 59.34 48.29
N THR A 221 -25.83 59.03 47.42
CA THR A 221 -25.95 59.18 45.97
C THR A 221 -26.12 57.80 45.32
N LEU A 222 -27.24 57.59 44.65
CA LEU A 222 -27.55 56.42 43.81
C LEU A 222 -27.21 56.71 42.36
N ARG A 223 -26.66 55.73 41.66
CA ARG A 223 -26.45 55.75 40.20
C ARG A 223 -26.91 54.45 39.57
N TRP A 224 -27.39 54.53 38.34
CA TRP A 224 -27.79 53.39 37.51
C TRP A 224 -27.17 53.51 36.11
N GLN A 225 -27.18 52.41 35.35
CA GLN A 225 -26.78 52.47 33.94
C GLN A 225 -27.88 53.15 33.12
N GLY A 226 -27.54 54.22 32.40
CA GLY A 226 -28.43 54.80 31.40
C GLY A 226 -28.44 53.98 30.12
N LYS A 227 -29.52 54.09 29.32
CA LYS A 227 -29.63 53.44 28.00
C LYS A 227 -28.58 53.90 26.97
N GLN A 228 -27.81 54.96 27.26
CA GLN A 228 -26.83 55.50 26.33
C GLN A 228 -25.41 55.01 26.66
N LYS A 229 -24.73 54.50 25.63
CA LYS A 229 -23.30 54.19 25.65
C LYS A 229 -22.52 55.41 26.12
N THR A 230 -21.50 55.18 26.95
CA THR A 230 -20.65 56.27 27.44
C THR A 230 -20.00 57.02 26.27
N ALA A 231 -19.62 58.28 26.45
CA ALA A 231 -18.94 59.04 25.40
C ALA A 231 -17.65 58.32 24.95
N GLN A 232 -16.93 57.72 25.90
CA GLN A 232 -15.74 56.92 25.63
C GLN A 232 -16.04 55.66 24.82
N GLN A 233 -17.11 54.93 25.13
CA GLN A 233 -17.49 53.74 24.37
C GLN A 233 -17.92 54.08 22.94
N ARG A 234 -18.67 55.17 22.75
CA ARG A 234 -19.03 55.64 21.39
C ARG A 234 -17.80 56.05 20.60
N GLN A 235 -16.86 56.76 21.24
CA GLN A 235 -15.60 57.14 20.60
C GLN A 235 -14.79 55.89 20.20
N MET A 236 -14.67 54.90 21.08
CA MET A 236 -13.97 53.65 20.77
C MET A 236 -14.64 52.88 19.62
N GLU A 237 -15.96 52.72 19.63
CA GLU A 237 -16.67 52.03 18.55
C GLU A 237 -16.62 52.80 17.22
N GLN A 238 -16.48 54.13 17.28
CA GLN A 238 -16.32 54.98 16.10
C GLN A 238 -14.90 54.88 15.52
N ASP A 239 -13.88 54.90 16.37
CA ASP A 239 -12.48 54.82 15.95
C ASP A 239 -12.06 53.39 15.58
N PHE A 240 -12.71 52.39 16.18
CA PHE A 240 -12.44 50.95 16.03
C PHE A 240 -13.74 50.17 15.73
N PRO A 241 -14.28 50.30 14.51
CA PRO A 241 -15.52 49.63 14.11
C PRO A 241 -15.44 48.09 14.21
N GLU A 242 -14.25 47.50 14.13
CA GLU A 242 -14.01 46.07 14.35
C GLU A 242 -14.22 45.62 15.80
N LEU A 243 -14.04 46.54 16.77
CA LEU A 243 -14.42 46.29 18.16
C LEU A 243 -15.94 46.32 18.32
N ALA A 244 -16.60 47.26 17.63
CA ALA A 244 -18.06 47.34 17.61
C ALA A 244 -18.70 46.10 16.96
N ALA A 245 -18.07 45.55 15.93
CA ALA A 245 -18.53 44.37 15.19
C ALA A 245 -18.04 43.02 15.76
N GLY A 246 -17.18 43.03 16.78
CA GLY A 246 -16.68 41.80 17.41
C GLY A 246 -15.64 41.01 16.61
N PHE A 247 -15.12 41.51 15.49
CA PHE A 247 -14.20 40.77 14.60
C PHE A 247 -12.82 40.48 15.20
N HIS A 248 -12.51 41.12 16.33
CA HIS A 248 -11.31 40.84 17.11
C HIS A 248 -11.41 39.52 17.90
N LEU A 249 -12.61 38.95 18.00
CA LEU A 249 -12.87 37.65 18.61
C LEU A 249 -12.98 36.57 17.52
N PRO A 250 -12.71 35.30 17.84
CA PRO A 250 -13.06 34.19 16.96
C PRO A 250 -14.56 34.19 16.69
N VAL A 251 -14.94 34.15 15.42
CA VAL A 251 -16.33 34.04 14.99
C VAL A 251 -16.48 32.74 14.23
N PHE A 252 -17.45 31.92 14.64
CA PHE A 252 -17.74 30.66 13.97
C PHE A 252 -18.86 30.80 12.95
N GLY A 253 -18.81 29.92 11.96
CA GLY A 253 -19.83 29.78 10.93
C GLY A 253 -19.98 28.32 10.51
N VAL A 254 -21.07 28.01 9.83
CA VAL A 254 -21.33 26.70 9.24
C VAL A 254 -21.36 26.81 7.72
N VAL A 255 -20.69 25.89 7.04
CA VAL A 255 -20.70 25.81 5.57
C VAL A 255 -22.09 25.41 5.08
N THR A 256 -22.62 26.17 4.12
CA THR A 256 -23.95 25.95 3.53
C THR A 256 -23.90 25.41 2.10
N ALA A 257 -22.85 25.73 1.33
CA ALA A 257 -22.64 25.19 -0.01
C ALA A 257 -21.20 25.42 -0.49
N ALA A 258 -20.72 24.54 -1.37
CA ALA A 258 -19.58 24.85 -2.24
C ALA A 258 -20.06 25.57 -3.51
N ILE A 259 -19.28 26.54 -3.98
CA ILE A 259 -19.78 27.52 -4.96
C ILE A 259 -19.51 27.12 -6.40
N ASP A 260 -18.30 26.66 -6.70
CA ASP A 260 -17.85 26.38 -8.07
C ASP A 260 -16.85 25.23 -8.07
N ALA A 261 -16.66 24.61 -9.23
CA ALA A 261 -15.57 23.68 -9.48
C ALA A 261 -14.39 24.41 -10.11
N ALA A 262 -13.16 24.01 -9.77
CA ALA A 262 -11.94 24.53 -10.38
C ALA A 262 -11.45 23.60 -11.51
N SER A 263 -10.84 24.18 -12.54
CA SER A 263 -10.11 23.45 -13.60
C SER A 263 -8.68 23.97 -13.71
N ALA A 264 -7.76 23.13 -14.20
CA ALA A 264 -6.35 23.48 -14.35
C ALA A 264 -6.16 24.79 -15.16
N GLY A 265 -5.21 25.63 -14.73
CA GLY A 265 -4.93 26.94 -15.32
C GLY A 265 -5.92 28.06 -15.00
N GLN A 266 -7.03 27.79 -14.29
CA GLN A 266 -7.95 28.83 -13.86
C GLN A 266 -7.38 29.62 -12.68
N VAL A 267 -7.51 30.94 -12.74
CA VAL A 267 -7.12 31.83 -11.65
C VAL A 267 -8.19 31.81 -10.55
N ASN A 268 -7.71 31.74 -9.30
CA ASN A 268 -8.51 31.97 -8.10
C ASN A 268 -8.26 33.40 -7.61
N ASP A 269 -9.21 34.30 -7.85
CA ASP A 269 -9.09 35.73 -7.51
C ASP A 269 -10.32 36.24 -6.74
N PRO A 270 -10.27 37.44 -6.12
CA PRO A 270 -11.40 37.96 -5.36
C PRO A 270 -12.68 38.23 -6.17
N PHE A 271 -12.60 38.37 -7.50
CA PHE A 271 -13.76 38.56 -8.36
C PHE A 271 -14.44 37.24 -8.71
N ARG A 272 -13.68 36.15 -8.80
CA ARG A 272 -14.19 34.78 -8.94
C ARG A 272 -13.40 33.81 -8.06
N PRO A 273 -13.67 33.77 -6.75
CA PRO A 273 -13.01 32.84 -5.84
C PRO A 273 -13.60 31.45 -6.08
N ARG A 274 -12.85 30.62 -6.80
CA ARG A 274 -13.26 29.26 -7.18
C ARG A 274 -13.10 28.29 -6.03
N TYR A 275 -12.07 28.48 -5.21
CA TYR A 275 -11.84 27.70 -4.00
C TYR A 275 -12.46 28.42 -2.79
N ALA A 276 -13.79 28.45 -2.76
CA ALA A 276 -14.58 29.16 -1.76
C ALA A 276 -15.91 28.46 -1.48
N VAL A 277 -16.50 28.77 -0.32
CA VAL A 277 -17.77 28.23 0.16
C VAL A 277 -18.65 29.32 0.72
N ASP A 278 -19.95 29.06 0.79
CA ASP A 278 -20.94 29.92 1.44
C ASP A 278 -21.02 29.58 2.93
N VAL A 279 -21.02 30.59 3.81
CA VAL A 279 -20.96 30.41 5.27
C VAL A 279 -22.05 31.20 5.98
N GLN A 280 -22.81 30.55 6.86
CA GLN A 280 -23.73 31.20 7.79
C GLN A 280 -23.04 31.40 9.14
N GLN A 281 -22.96 32.64 9.61
CA GLN A 281 -22.38 32.97 10.93
C GLN A 281 -23.23 32.39 12.06
N LEU A 282 -22.57 31.97 13.15
CA LEU A 282 -23.19 31.50 14.38
C LEU A 282 -23.16 32.59 15.47
N ASP A 283 -24.13 32.55 16.37
CA ASP A 283 -24.17 33.36 17.60
C ASP A 283 -23.24 32.79 18.69
N GLU A 284 -23.17 33.46 19.85
CA GLU A 284 -22.34 32.99 20.98
C GLU A 284 -22.77 31.62 21.54
N ASN A 285 -23.98 31.16 21.21
CA ASN A 285 -24.53 29.86 21.63
C ASN A 285 -24.34 28.77 20.56
N GLY A 286 -23.68 29.10 19.44
CA GLY A 286 -23.44 28.19 18.33
C GLY A 286 -24.67 27.95 17.45
N GLN A 287 -25.72 28.78 17.55
CA GLN A 287 -26.89 28.72 16.68
C GLN A 287 -26.72 29.65 15.47
N PRO A 288 -27.33 29.34 14.30
CA PRO A 288 -27.28 30.24 13.15
C PRO A 288 -27.82 31.63 13.48
N ASP A 289 -26.98 32.66 13.32
CA ASP A 289 -27.38 34.04 13.52
C ASP A 289 -28.17 34.54 12.30
N THR A 290 -29.49 34.39 12.38
CA THR A 290 -30.42 34.79 11.30
C THR A 290 -30.49 36.30 11.05
N ALA A 291 -29.93 37.13 11.94
CA ALA A 291 -29.80 38.56 11.70
C ALA A 291 -28.66 38.89 10.73
N VAL A 292 -27.71 37.97 10.54
CA VAL A 292 -26.57 38.12 9.63
C VAL A 292 -26.82 37.32 8.35
N PRO A 293 -26.70 37.94 7.16
CA PRO A 293 -26.87 37.24 5.89
C PRO A 293 -25.76 36.20 5.67
N VAL A 294 -26.05 35.17 4.88
CA VAL A 294 -25.05 34.19 4.45
C VAL A 294 -23.92 34.90 3.70
N PHE A 295 -22.69 34.71 4.18
CA PHE A 295 -21.50 35.17 3.48
C PHE A 295 -21.28 34.31 2.26
N LYS A 296 -21.32 34.95 1.08
CA LYS A 296 -21.06 34.28 -0.19
C LYS A 296 -19.58 34.27 -0.49
N ALA A 297 -19.09 33.19 -1.11
CA ALA A 297 -17.75 33.18 -1.69
C ALA A 297 -16.63 33.44 -0.69
N VAL A 298 -16.74 32.84 0.49
CA VAL A 298 -15.70 32.89 1.53
C VAL A 298 -14.55 31.95 1.14
N PRO A 299 -13.32 32.46 0.91
CA PRO A 299 -12.20 31.62 0.50
C PRO A 299 -11.85 30.55 1.54
N VAL A 300 -11.58 29.33 1.05
CA VAL A 300 -11.13 28.18 1.85
C VAL A 300 -9.60 28.20 1.95
N PRO A 301 -9.00 27.87 3.11
CA PRO A 301 -7.56 27.79 3.24
C PRO A 301 -6.99 26.62 2.44
N VAL A 302 -5.86 26.85 1.76
CA VAL A 302 -5.08 25.80 1.10
C VAL A 302 -4.04 25.28 2.09
N LEU A 303 -4.02 23.97 2.33
CA LEU A 303 -3.03 23.36 3.20
C LEU A 303 -1.72 23.14 2.41
N PHE A 304 -0.60 23.66 2.92
CA PHE A 304 0.75 23.60 2.33
C PHE A 304 0.78 23.96 0.82
N GLY A 305 0.42 25.20 0.45
CA GLY A 305 0.14 25.58 -0.94
C GLY A 305 1.17 26.44 -1.69
N GLY A 306 0.96 26.54 -3.01
CA GLY A 306 1.65 27.40 -4.00
C GLY A 306 0.86 27.45 -5.32
N PRO A 307 1.29 28.18 -6.37
CA PRO A 307 0.63 28.14 -7.68
C PRO A 307 0.58 26.70 -8.21
N GLU A 308 -0.62 26.18 -8.46
CA GLU A 308 -0.90 24.78 -8.88
C GLU A 308 -0.38 23.71 -7.89
N GLN A 309 -0.16 24.07 -6.63
CA GLN A 309 0.40 23.20 -5.59
C GLN A 309 -0.42 23.29 -4.30
N GLY A 310 -0.54 22.17 -3.59
CA GLY A 310 -1.13 22.10 -2.27
C GLY A 310 -2.13 20.95 -2.10
N HIS A 311 -2.69 20.85 -0.90
CA HIS A 311 -3.76 19.92 -0.59
C HIS A 311 -5.10 20.67 -0.63
N PHE A 312 -5.94 20.29 -1.60
CA PHE A 312 -7.23 20.93 -1.87
C PHE A 312 -8.36 19.96 -1.54
N GLN A 313 -9.21 20.36 -0.59
CA GLN A 313 -10.38 19.60 -0.18
C GLN A 313 -11.48 20.58 0.21
N TYR A 314 -12.58 20.61 -0.55
CA TYR A 314 -13.73 21.42 -0.17
C TYR A 314 -14.33 20.88 1.13
N PRO A 315 -14.59 21.75 2.13
CA PRO A 315 -15.40 21.35 3.26
C PRO A 315 -16.83 21.08 2.78
N VAL A 316 -17.42 20.00 3.26
CA VAL A 316 -18.80 19.63 2.94
C VAL A 316 -19.79 20.53 3.66
N GLU A 317 -21.02 20.60 3.17
CA GLU A 317 -22.12 21.29 3.85
C GLU A 317 -22.27 20.79 5.30
N GLY A 318 -22.51 21.71 6.24
CA GLY A 318 -22.56 21.42 7.67
C GLY A 318 -21.20 21.50 8.39
N THR A 319 -20.08 21.69 7.67
CA THR A 319 -18.75 21.84 8.29
C THR A 319 -18.67 23.12 9.14
N LEU A 320 -18.21 22.99 10.38
CA LEU A 320 -17.93 24.12 11.27
C LEU A 320 -16.60 24.79 10.89
N VAL A 321 -16.62 26.12 10.73
CA VAL A 321 -15.45 26.90 10.32
C VAL A 321 -15.27 28.13 11.22
N GLU A 322 -14.02 28.53 11.42
CA GLU A 322 -13.66 29.82 11.99
C GLU A 322 -13.50 30.84 10.86
N MET A 323 -14.23 31.95 10.97
CA MET A 323 -14.13 33.07 10.05
C MET A 323 -13.10 34.09 10.53
N GLY A 324 -12.35 34.63 9.58
CA GLY A 324 -11.47 35.78 9.77
C GLY A 324 -11.82 36.90 8.80
N TRP A 325 -11.50 38.14 9.18
CA TRP A 325 -11.66 39.31 8.33
C TRP A 325 -10.31 39.95 8.07
N ALA A 326 -9.87 39.93 6.82
CA ALA A 326 -8.59 40.49 6.45
C ALA A 326 -8.58 42.00 6.74
N PHE A 327 -7.56 42.47 7.47
CA PHE A 327 -7.42 43.88 7.88
C PHE A 327 -8.59 44.42 8.71
N GLY A 328 -9.37 43.55 9.36
CA GLY A 328 -10.57 43.95 10.12
C GLY A 328 -11.73 44.42 9.26
N ARG A 329 -11.69 44.16 7.94
CA ARG A 329 -12.68 44.64 6.99
C ARG A 329 -13.85 43.65 6.80
N PRO A 330 -15.11 44.07 7.00
CA PRO A 330 -16.28 43.20 6.79
C PRO A 330 -16.40 42.62 5.37
N ASP A 331 -15.90 43.34 4.35
CA ASP A 331 -15.97 42.92 2.94
C ASP A 331 -14.91 41.88 2.54
N LYS A 332 -14.02 41.47 3.46
CA LYS A 332 -12.94 40.51 3.19
C LYS A 332 -12.95 39.33 4.16
N PRO A 333 -14.05 38.56 4.24
CA PRO A 333 -14.10 37.35 5.03
C PRO A 333 -13.23 36.25 4.38
N PHE A 334 -12.65 35.38 5.19
CA PHE A 334 -12.00 34.15 4.77
C PHE A 334 -12.13 33.09 5.87
N ILE A 335 -12.06 31.81 5.50
CA ILE A 335 -11.99 30.74 6.48
C ILE A 335 -10.56 30.67 7.01
N ARG A 336 -10.40 30.82 8.32
CA ARG A 336 -9.11 30.69 9.00
C ARG A 336 -8.83 29.24 9.38
N THR A 337 -9.85 28.55 9.88
CA THR A 337 -9.71 27.19 10.43
C THR A 337 -10.95 26.36 10.09
N ILE A 338 -10.76 25.10 9.71
CA ILE A 338 -11.82 24.11 9.59
C ILE A 338 -11.80 23.25 10.86
N LEU A 339 -12.95 23.09 11.52
CA LEU A 339 -13.06 22.38 12.79
C LEU A 339 -13.81 21.05 12.59
N GLY A 340 -13.19 19.95 13.03
CA GLY A 340 -13.78 18.60 12.97
C GLY A 340 -14.81 18.29 14.07
N THR A 341 -15.37 19.31 14.71
CA THR A 341 -16.33 19.15 15.81
C THR A 341 -17.62 18.52 15.30
N GLY A 342 -18.09 17.47 15.97
CA GLY A 342 -19.32 16.75 15.61
C GLY A 342 -19.15 15.72 14.49
N TRP A 343 -17.92 15.48 14.00
CA TRP A 343 -17.66 14.47 12.98
C TRP A 343 -17.49 13.08 13.59
N HIS A 344 -17.87 12.05 12.82
CA HIS A 344 -17.39 10.69 13.05
C HIS A 344 -15.94 10.62 12.57
N LEU A 345 -15.03 10.34 13.49
CA LEU A 345 -13.60 10.22 13.17
C LEU A 345 -13.28 8.82 12.63
N PRO A 346 -12.30 8.70 11.72
CA PRO A 346 -11.74 7.40 11.39
C PRO A 346 -10.97 6.82 12.58
N ASP A 347 -10.75 5.50 12.57
CA ASP A 347 -9.82 4.87 13.52
C ASP A 347 -8.42 5.44 13.31
N ILE A 348 -7.91 6.17 14.32
CA ILE A 348 -6.58 6.77 14.31
C ILE A 348 -5.98 6.70 15.71
N GLN A 349 -4.72 6.26 15.81
CA GLN A 349 -3.98 6.19 17.07
C GLN A 349 -2.99 7.35 17.21
N PRO A 350 -2.60 7.73 18.44
CA PRO A 350 -1.52 8.68 18.66
C PRO A 350 -0.23 8.23 17.96
N GLY A 351 0.35 9.12 17.15
CA GLY A 351 1.58 8.86 16.38
C GLY A 351 1.35 8.42 14.93
N GLU A 352 0.11 8.08 14.55
CA GLU A 352 -0.23 7.76 13.16
C GLU A 352 -0.35 9.01 12.29
N GLN A 353 -0.11 8.82 10.99
CA GLN A 353 -0.46 9.80 9.96
C GLN A 353 -1.52 9.18 9.04
N LEU A 354 -2.65 9.85 8.87
CA LEU A 354 -3.77 9.36 8.10
C LEU A 354 -4.33 10.46 7.19
N GLN A 355 -4.31 10.19 5.89
CA GLN A 355 -5.09 10.94 4.91
C GLN A 355 -6.16 10.02 4.36
N GLN A 356 -7.43 10.33 4.62
CA GLN A 356 -8.55 9.44 4.33
C GLN A 356 -9.70 10.19 3.66
N GLN A 357 -10.25 9.60 2.59
CA GLN A 357 -11.50 10.05 1.99
C GLN A 357 -12.69 9.25 2.56
N ARG A 358 -12.55 7.92 2.67
CA ARG A 358 -13.50 6.98 3.30
C ARG A 358 -12.73 5.74 3.80
N ALA A 359 -13.38 4.85 4.55
CA ALA A 359 -12.71 3.74 5.24
C ALA A 359 -11.85 2.85 4.31
N GLU A 360 -12.28 2.65 3.06
CA GLU A 360 -11.60 1.81 2.06
C GLU A 360 -10.69 2.61 1.11
N VAL A 361 -10.53 3.92 1.32
CA VAL A 361 -9.72 4.81 0.49
C VAL A 361 -8.89 5.74 1.35
N TYR A 362 -7.64 5.34 1.60
CA TYR A 362 -6.73 6.05 2.48
C TYR A 362 -5.26 5.82 2.15
N GLN A 363 -4.44 6.74 2.68
CA GLN A 363 -3.00 6.57 2.84
C GLN A 363 -2.68 6.68 4.34
N ARG A 364 -2.02 5.67 4.88
CA ARG A 364 -1.72 5.55 6.31
C ARG A 364 -0.24 5.27 6.54
N THR A 365 0.30 5.91 7.57
CA THR A 365 1.59 5.54 8.17
C THR A 365 1.31 5.19 9.63
N ASP A 366 1.58 3.95 10.02
CA ASP A 366 1.41 3.50 11.40
C ASP A 366 2.58 3.93 12.30
N PRO A 367 2.51 3.74 13.64
CA PRO A 367 3.59 4.16 14.53
C PRO A 367 4.91 3.37 14.35
N ALA A 368 4.86 2.20 13.71
CA ALA A 368 6.04 1.40 13.37
C ALA A 368 6.70 1.87 12.05
N GLY A 369 6.06 2.78 11.31
CA GLY A 369 6.52 3.28 10.02
C GLY A 369 6.04 2.46 8.83
N ASN A 370 5.09 1.54 9.01
CA ASN A 370 4.49 0.82 7.88
C ASN A 370 3.62 1.79 7.09
N HIS A 371 3.77 1.76 5.76
CA HIS A 371 2.96 2.56 4.85
C HIS A 371 1.94 1.68 4.13
N THR A 372 0.67 2.09 4.18
CA THR A 372 -0.43 1.43 3.47
C THR A 372 -1.11 2.42 2.54
N LEU A 373 -1.30 2.02 1.28
CA LEU A 373 -2.12 2.71 0.30
C LEU A 373 -3.24 1.78 -0.12
N GLU A 374 -4.48 2.15 0.21
CA GLU A 374 -5.66 1.33 -0.08
C GLU A 374 -6.66 2.10 -0.94
N THR A 375 -7.22 1.41 -1.93
CA THR A 375 -8.33 1.90 -2.75
C THR A 375 -9.16 0.74 -3.29
N ASP A 376 -10.47 0.94 -3.36
CA ASP A 376 -11.45 0.09 -4.03
C ASP A 376 -11.53 0.35 -5.56
N GLN A 377 -10.67 1.21 -6.10
CA GLN A 377 -10.65 1.61 -7.52
C GLN A 377 -9.25 1.39 -8.13
N THR A 378 -8.79 2.32 -8.97
CA THR A 378 -7.55 2.17 -9.74
C THR A 378 -6.42 3.01 -9.16
N ILE A 379 -5.24 2.40 -9.00
CA ILE A 379 -3.98 3.12 -8.78
C ILE A 379 -3.26 3.26 -10.13
N ARG A 380 -2.76 4.47 -10.46
CA ARG A 380 -1.95 4.73 -11.66
C ARG A 380 -0.61 5.35 -11.27
N HIS A 381 0.49 4.67 -11.62
CA HIS A 381 1.83 5.22 -11.52
C HIS A 381 2.28 5.70 -12.90
N LEU A 382 2.29 7.02 -13.11
CA LEU A 382 2.81 7.65 -14.34
C LEU A 382 4.11 8.36 -13.98
N ALA A 383 5.23 7.83 -14.47
CA ALA A 383 6.55 8.36 -14.16
C ALA A 383 7.49 8.24 -15.37
N ALA A 384 8.44 9.16 -15.48
CA ALA A 384 9.57 9.01 -16.40
C ALA A 384 10.50 7.86 -15.96
N GLN A 385 10.61 7.65 -14.65
CA GLN A 385 11.36 6.55 -14.04
C GLN A 385 10.62 6.08 -12.78
N LEU A 386 10.40 4.77 -12.66
CA LEU A 386 9.87 4.12 -11.47
C LEU A 386 10.94 3.13 -10.96
N ILE A 387 11.44 3.34 -9.74
CA ILE A 387 12.42 2.45 -9.09
C ILE A 387 11.74 1.82 -7.89
N GLN A 388 11.82 0.51 -7.78
CA GLN A 388 11.33 -0.26 -6.64
C GLN A 388 12.46 -1.15 -6.14
N GLN A 389 12.76 -1.07 -4.85
CA GLN A 389 13.81 -1.84 -4.20
C GLN A 389 13.29 -2.38 -2.87
N ALA A 390 13.42 -3.69 -2.68
CA ALA A 390 13.02 -4.39 -1.45
C ALA A 390 13.88 -5.64 -1.29
N ASP A 391 14.07 -6.09 -0.04
CA ASP A 391 14.71 -7.38 0.26
C ASP A 391 13.77 -8.57 -0.02
N ASP A 392 12.47 -8.38 0.22
CA ASP A 392 11.39 -9.31 -0.14
C ASP A 392 10.29 -8.56 -0.88
N TYR A 393 9.86 -9.09 -2.03
CA TYR A 393 8.79 -8.54 -2.85
C TYR A 393 7.79 -9.65 -3.17
N GLN A 394 6.57 -9.50 -2.68
CA GLN A 394 5.46 -10.42 -2.92
C GLN A 394 4.35 -9.68 -3.66
N GLY A 395 3.84 -10.31 -4.72
CA GLY A 395 2.73 -9.80 -5.51
C GLY A 395 1.72 -10.90 -5.77
N GLU A 396 0.46 -10.66 -5.42
CA GLU A 396 -0.66 -11.55 -5.72
C GLU A 396 -1.58 -10.85 -6.72
N PHE A 397 -1.75 -11.45 -7.90
CA PHE A 397 -2.50 -10.86 -9.00
C PHE A 397 -3.51 -11.86 -9.54
N GLY A 398 -4.76 -11.42 -9.75
CA GLY A 398 -5.74 -12.21 -10.51
C GLY A 398 -5.39 -12.29 -12.00
N SER A 399 -4.84 -11.21 -12.56
CA SER A 399 -4.29 -11.14 -13.92
C SER A 399 -3.11 -10.17 -13.94
N GLN A 400 -2.05 -10.53 -14.66
CA GLN A 400 -0.88 -9.68 -14.87
C GLN A 400 -0.58 -9.61 -16.37
N HIS A 401 -0.42 -8.38 -16.87
CA HIS A 401 -0.05 -8.14 -18.25
C HIS A 401 1.04 -7.07 -18.30
N THR A 402 2.13 -7.36 -18.99
CA THR A 402 3.28 -6.46 -19.13
C THR A 402 3.57 -6.28 -20.61
N THR A 403 3.52 -5.04 -21.09
CA THR A 403 4.00 -4.66 -22.42
C THR A 403 5.29 -3.87 -22.27
N VAL A 404 6.37 -4.36 -22.86
CA VAL A 404 7.69 -3.70 -22.87
C VAL A 404 8.04 -3.34 -24.30
N THR A 405 8.20 -2.04 -24.58
CA THR A 405 8.48 -1.54 -25.94
C THR A 405 9.94 -1.65 -26.36
N GLN A 406 10.84 -1.84 -25.40
CA GLN A 406 12.27 -2.00 -25.62
C GLN A 406 12.75 -3.35 -25.08
N HIS A 407 13.54 -3.36 -24.01
CA HIS A 407 14.15 -4.56 -23.44
C HIS A 407 13.53 -4.89 -22.07
N SER A 408 13.27 -6.17 -21.84
CA SER A 408 12.93 -6.72 -20.53
C SER A 408 14.07 -7.65 -20.11
N THR A 409 14.78 -7.29 -19.04
CA THR A 409 15.93 -8.05 -18.54
C THR A 409 15.62 -8.53 -17.13
N GLU A 410 15.84 -9.82 -16.89
CA GLU A 410 15.72 -10.42 -15.56
C GLU A 410 17.04 -11.10 -15.18
N GLU A 411 17.72 -10.57 -14.17
CA GLU A 411 18.96 -11.13 -13.62
C GLU A 411 18.66 -11.82 -12.30
N ILE A 412 18.69 -13.15 -12.29
CA ILE A 412 18.29 -13.96 -11.15
C ILE A 412 19.47 -14.81 -10.72
N ALA A 413 20.11 -14.43 -9.61
CA ALA A 413 21.25 -15.16 -9.04
C ALA A 413 20.85 -16.54 -8.49
N GLY A 414 19.61 -16.67 -8.01
CA GLY A 414 19.06 -17.91 -7.49
C GLY A 414 18.39 -18.75 -8.58
N ARG A 415 17.06 -18.87 -8.50
CA ARG A 415 16.25 -19.70 -9.40
C ARG A 415 15.06 -18.90 -9.91
N LYS A 416 14.82 -18.94 -11.22
CA LYS A 416 13.52 -18.58 -11.79
C LYS A 416 12.68 -19.85 -11.95
N LEU A 417 11.50 -19.88 -11.35
CA LEU A 417 10.53 -20.97 -11.52
C LEU A 417 9.28 -20.41 -12.20
N ILE A 418 8.87 -21.05 -13.31
CA ILE A 418 7.63 -20.73 -14.02
C ILE A 418 6.80 -22.00 -14.03
N GLU A 419 5.66 -21.98 -13.34
CA GLU A 419 4.70 -23.10 -13.29
C GLU A 419 3.39 -22.64 -13.93
N ALA A 420 2.97 -23.31 -14.99
CA ALA A 420 1.71 -23.05 -15.67
C ALA A 420 0.97 -24.37 -15.88
N LEU A 421 -0.29 -24.43 -15.42
CA LEU A 421 -1.16 -25.59 -15.64
C LEU A 421 -1.67 -25.70 -17.08
N GLY A 422 -1.72 -24.56 -17.80
CA GLY A 422 -2.15 -24.49 -19.19
C GLY A 422 -0.96 -24.65 -20.14
N ALA A 423 -0.39 -23.53 -20.58
CA ALA A 423 0.70 -23.50 -21.53
C ALA A 423 1.74 -22.44 -21.15
N ILE A 424 2.95 -22.64 -21.64
CA ILE A 424 4.01 -21.63 -21.70
C ILE A 424 4.36 -21.48 -23.17
N GLU A 425 4.16 -20.29 -23.72
CA GLU A 425 4.46 -19.97 -25.12
C GLU A 425 5.66 -19.02 -25.17
N LEU A 426 6.74 -19.44 -25.84
CA LEU A 426 7.94 -18.64 -26.07
C LEU A 426 8.07 -18.41 -27.57
N LEU A 427 7.91 -17.17 -28.01
CA LEU A 427 8.05 -16.78 -29.41
C LEU A 427 9.13 -15.72 -29.55
N ALA A 428 10.00 -15.89 -30.55
CA ALA A 428 11.00 -14.90 -30.94
C ALA A 428 10.88 -14.63 -32.44
N GLY A 429 10.97 -13.36 -32.85
CA GLY A 429 10.93 -12.96 -34.26
C GLY A 429 12.24 -13.25 -35.00
N ASP A 430 13.37 -13.11 -34.31
CA ASP A 430 14.70 -13.48 -34.77
C ASP A 430 15.16 -14.75 -34.04
N ASP A 431 15.97 -14.60 -32.98
CA ASP A 431 16.61 -15.73 -32.30
C ASP A 431 15.99 -16.05 -30.94
N LEU A 432 15.80 -17.35 -30.66
CA LEU A 432 15.57 -17.88 -29.32
C LEU A 432 16.77 -18.74 -28.90
N THR A 433 17.53 -18.28 -27.91
CA THR A 433 18.69 -19.03 -27.38
C THR A 433 18.38 -19.60 -26.00
N LEU A 434 18.51 -20.93 -25.86
CA LEU A 434 18.41 -21.65 -24.59
C LEU A 434 19.75 -22.32 -24.29
N ALA A 435 20.35 -22.00 -23.13
CA ALA A 435 21.65 -22.52 -22.74
C ALA A 435 21.72 -22.82 -21.24
N SER A 436 22.51 -23.83 -20.88
CA SER A 436 22.79 -24.20 -19.49
C SER A 436 24.27 -24.57 -19.34
N LEU A 437 24.88 -24.23 -18.21
CA LEU A 437 26.27 -24.62 -17.93
C LEU A 437 26.45 -26.13 -17.70
N THR A 438 25.38 -26.81 -17.30
CA THR A 438 25.39 -28.25 -17.00
C THR A 438 24.43 -28.99 -17.90
N ASN A 439 23.18 -29.15 -17.47
CA ASN A 439 22.19 -29.98 -18.16
C ASN A 439 21.02 -29.14 -18.62
N LEU A 440 20.65 -29.29 -19.89
CA LEU A 440 19.36 -28.87 -20.44
C LEU A 440 18.50 -30.13 -20.62
N GLN A 441 17.39 -30.21 -19.90
CA GLN A 441 16.46 -31.34 -19.98
C GLN A 441 15.17 -30.90 -20.67
N GLN A 442 14.78 -31.62 -21.72
CA GLN A 442 13.52 -31.43 -22.43
C GLN A 442 12.77 -32.76 -22.41
N VAL A 443 11.67 -32.82 -21.66
CA VAL A 443 10.89 -34.05 -21.43
C VAL A 443 9.46 -33.79 -21.87
N ALA A 444 8.94 -34.66 -22.74
CA ALA A 444 7.54 -34.64 -23.16
C ALA A 444 6.95 -36.03 -22.92
N ALA A 445 5.78 -36.09 -22.28
CA ALA A 445 5.05 -37.35 -22.07
C ALA A 445 4.25 -37.76 -23.31
N GLY A 446 3.82 -36.78 -24.11
CA GLY A 446 3.12 -36.99 -25.38
C GLY A 446 4.09 -36.92 -26.56
N GLU A 447 3.84 -35.97 -27.45
CA GLU A 447 4.62 -35.78 -28.67
C GLU A 447 5.65 -34.63 -28.51
N ARG A 448 6.83 -34.83 -29.09
CA ARG A 448 7.82 -33.77 -29.35
C ARG A 448 8.00 -33.65 -30.85
N VAL A 449 7.79 -32.46 -31.39
CA VAL A 449 7.96 -32.16 -32.82
C VAL A 449 9.04 -31.10 -33.00
N ASP A 450 10.10 -31.44 -33.72
CA ASP A 450 11.15 -30.50 -34.12
C ASP A 450 11.04 -30.27 -35.65
N VAL A 451 10.72 -29.04 -36.07
CA VAL A 451 10.61 -28.66 -37.49
C VAL A 451 11.66 -27.60 -37.81
N THR A 452 12.52 -27.90 -38.79
CA THR A 452 13.59 -26.99 -39.22
C THR A 452 13.42 -26.67 -40.71
N GLY A 453 13.32 -25.38 -41.05
CA GLY A 453 13.08 -24.95 -42.44
C GLY A 453 14.31 -24.97 -43.35
N ALA A 454 15.52 -24.91 -42.76
CA ALA A 454 16.78 -24.93 -43.49
C ALA A 454 17.73 -25.99 -42.89
N ASP A 455 18.81 -25.57 -42.23
CA ASP A 455 19.83 -26.47 -41.70
C ASP A 455 19.54 -26.91 -40.28
N TYR A 456 19.60 -28.23 -40.03
CA TYR A 456 19.62 -28.81 -38.70
C TYR A 456 21.02 -29.31 -38.36
N GLN A 457 21.65 -28.74 -37.33
CA GLN A 457 22.97 -29.12 -36.86
C GLN A 457 22.87 -29.71 -35.46
N HIS A 458 23.27 -30.97 -35.31
CA HIS A 458 23.35 -31.67 -34.03
C HIS A 458 24.76 -32.21 -33.81
N SER A 459 25.48 -31.60 -32.87
CA SER A 459 26.86 -31.95 -32.53
C SER A 459 26.92 -32.50 -31.12
N VAL A 460 27.56 -33.66 -30.97
CA VAL A 460 27.71 -34.34 -29.68
C VAL A 460 29.20 -34.60 -29.44
N GLY A 461 29.73 -34.05 -28.35
CA GLY A 461 31.16 -34.16 -28.01
C GLY A 461 31.57 -35.52 -27.43
N SER A 462 30.60 -36.30 -26.94
CA SER A 462 30.82 -37.63 -26.36
C SER A 462 29.85 -38.64 -27.00
N ASN A 463 28.94 -39.22 -26.23
CA ASN A 463 28.03 -40.26 -26.68
C ASN A 463 26.63 -39.71 -27.02
N SER A 464 26.04 -40.20 -28.12
CA SER A 464 24.63 -40.02 -28.44
C SER A 464 23.95 -41.38 -28.41
N THR A 465 22.94 -41.55 -27.54
CA THR A 465 22.15 -42.77 -27.43
C THR A 465 20.72 -42.47 -27.81
N THR A 466 20.16 -43.25 -28.74
CA THR A 466 18.76 -43.17 -29.15
C THR A 466 18.13 -44.55 -29.01
N THR A 467 17.07 -44.64 -28.22
CA THR A 467 16.27 -45.87 -28.06
C THR A 467 14.90 -45.63 -28.66
N ILE A 468 14.52 -46.46 -29.62
CA ILE A 468 13.23 -46.40 -30.30
C ILE A 468 12.54 -47.74 -30.08
N ALA A 469 11.46 -47.74 -29.31
CA ALA A 469 10.71 -48.97 -29.01
C ALA A 469 9.81 -49.41 -30.16
N GLY A 470 9.36 -48.46 -30.99
CA GLY A 470 8.59 -48.71 -32.20
C GLY A 470 9.44 -48.57 -33.46
N ASP A 471 8.85 -47.99 -34.50
CA ASP A 471 9.49 -47.84 -35.81
C ASP A 471 10.33 -46.57 -35.92
N SER A 472 11.40 -46.65 -36.72
CA SER A 472 12.21 -45.49 -37.12
C SER A 472 12.21 -45.38 -38.63
N LEU A 473 11.66 -44.27 -39.16
CA LEU A 473 11.63 -43.98 -40.59
C LEU A 473 12.53 -42.77 -40.89
N MET A 474 13.52 -42.96 -41.76
CA MET A 474 14.37 -41.89 -42.28
C MET A 474 14.18 -41.80 -43.79
N THR A 475 13.65 -40.68 -44.28
CA THR A 475 13.52 -40.40 -45.71
C THR A 475 14.49 -39.30 -46.10
N ILE A 476 15.30 -39.55 -47.14
CA ILE A 476 16.28 -38.59 -47.66
C ILE A 476 16.03 -38.46 -49.15
N GLN A 477 15.64 -37.28 -49.60
CA GLN A 477 15.39 -37.02 -51.02
C GLN A 477 16.68 -36.71 -51.80
N GLY A 478 17.67 -36.16 -51.11
CA GLY A 478 19.00 -35.88 -51.65
C GLY A 478 20.01 -36.98 -51.31
N ASN A 479 21.25 -36.56 -51.07
CA ASN A 479 22.35 -37.48 -50.76
C ASN A 479 22.48 -37.72 -49.26
N ARG A 480 22.85 -38.95 -48.87
CA ARG A 480 23.30 -39.29 -47.53
C ARG A 480 24.77 -39.65 -47.56
N THR A 481 25.59 -38.92 -46.81
CA THR A 481 27.01 -39.25 -46.60
C THR A 481 27.21 -39.64 -45.14
N ALA A 482 27.81 -40.80 -44.90
CA ALA A 482 28.19 -41.25 -43.56
C ALA A 482 29.68 -41.57 -43.55
N THR A 483 30.42 -41.00 -42.60
CA THR A 483 31.86 -41.22 -42.44
C THR A 483 32.10 -41.75 -41.04
N VAL A 484 32.61 -42.99 -40.95
CA VAL A 484 32.98 -43.62 -39.69
C VAL A 484 34.49 -43.82 -39.68
N LYS A 485 35.18 -43.14 -38.75
CA LYS A 485 36.64 -43.27 -38.59
C LYS A 485 37.04 -44.51 -37.77
N GLY A 486 36.15 -44.94 -36.87
CA GLY A 486 36.31 -46.12 -36.04
C GLY A 486 35.58 -47.33 -36.61
N ASN A 487 35.03 -48.16 -35.72
CA ASN A 487 34.25 -49.33 -36.09
C ASN A 487 32.78 -48.94 -36.31
N ASP A 488 32.17 -49.50 -37.35
CA ASP A 488 30.72 -49.49 -37.57
C ASP A 488 30.20 -50.92 -37.38
N ALA A 489 29.36 -51.13 -36.38
CA ALA A 489 28.82 -52.43 -36.02
C ALA A 489 27.29 -52.40 -36.12
N LEU A 490 26.74 -53.29 -36.95
CA LEU A 490 25.30 -53.44 -37.13
C LEU A 490 24.92 -54.90 -36.85
N THR A 491 24.10 -55.09 -35.82
CA THR A 491 23.46 -56.36 -35.50
C THR A 491 22.00 -56.29 -35.91
N VAL A 492 21.53 -57.29 -36.64
CA VAL A 492 20.10 -57.45 -36.98
C VAL A 492 19.69 -58.84 -36.55
N GLU A 493 18.78 -58.93 -35.58
CA GLU A 493 18.25 -60.19 -35.07
C GLU A 493 17.13 -60.76 -35.98
N GLY A 494 16.45 -59.88 -36.70
CA GLY A 494 15.44 -60.23 -37.70
C GLY A 494 15.97 -60.23 -39.14
N SER A 495 15.08 -59.97 -40.10
CA SER A 495 15.42 -59.85 -41.50
C SER A 495 15.94 -58.46 -41.85
N ARG A 496 16.96 -58.38 -42.72
CA ARG A 496 17.39 -57.13 -43.34
C ARG A 496 17.21 -57.20 -44.86
N THR A 497 16.38 -56.31 -45.40
CA THR A 497 16.19 -56.16 -46.85
C THR A 497 16.86 -54.88 -47.32
N THR A 498 17.67 -54.97 -48.38
CA THR A 498 18.27 -53.80 -49.04
C THR A 498 17.88 -53.84 -50.52
N THR A 499 17.16 -52.83 -50.98
CA THR A 499 16.79 -52.68 -52.39
C THR A 499 17.56 -51.51 -52.98
N ILE A 500 18.24 -51.74 -54.10
CA ILE A 500 18.97 -50.72 -54.84
C ILE A 500 18.46 -50.80 -56.27
N THR A 501 17.81 -49.72 -56.73
CA THR A 501 17.25 -49.65 -58.10
C THR A 501 18.26 -49.13 -59.13
N GLY A 502 19.30 -48.43 -58.66
CA GLY A 502 20.45 -48.00 -59.46
C GLY A 502 21.70 -48.83 -59.20
N ASP A 503 22.86 -48.21 -59.38
CA ASP A 503 24.16 -48.87 -59.21
C ASP A 503 24.59 -48.98 -57.74
N SER A 504 25.29 -50.05 -57.40
CA SER A 504 25.95 -50.23 -56.10
C SER A 504 27.43 -50.52 -56.29
N LEU A 505 28.30 -49.65 -55.78
CA LEU A 505 29.75 -49.82 -55.77
C LEU A 505 30.26 -50.01 -54.35
N GLN A 506 30.89 -51.16 -54.09
CA GLN A 506 31.57 -51.41 -52.82
C GLN A 506 33.08 -51.59 -53.08
N THR A 507 33.90 -50.70 -52.50
CA THR A 507 35.36 -50.79 -52.55
C THR A 507 35.90 -51.13 -51.17
N ILE A 508 36.71 -52.18 -51.08
CA ILE A 508 37.33 -52.62 -49.83
C ILE A 508 38.84 -52.66 -50.07
N LYS A 509 39.58 -51.78 -49.38
CA LYS A 509 41.05 -51.72 -49.46
C LYS A 509 41.74 -52.74 -48.57
N GLY A 510 41.04 -53.23 -47.54
CA GLY A 510 41.52 -54.24 -46.60
C GLY A 510 40.96 -55.65 -46.88
N ARG A 511 40.99 -56.50 -45.85
CA ARG A 511 40.38 -57.83 -45.91
C ARG A 511 38.87 -57.76 -45.75
N ARG A 512 38.13 -58.45 -46.62
CA ARG A 512 36.71 -58.78 -46.42
C ARG A 512 36.59 -60.25 -45.99
N THR A 513 35.84 -60.52 -44.92
CA THR A 513 35.43 -61.87 -44.56
C THR A 513 33.91 -61.89 -44.43
N ALA A 514 33.29 -62.88 -45.07
CA ALA A 514 31.86 -63.15 -44.98
C ALA A 514 31.70 -64.61 -44.58
N THR A 515 30.93 -64.84 -43.52
CA THR A 515 30.57 -66.18 -43.04
C THR A 515 29.06 -66.29 -43.12
N VAL A 516 28.57 -67.31 -43.80
CA VAL A 516 27.14 -67.63 -43.90
C VAL A 516 26.95 -69.00 -43.29
N ASN A 517 26.17 -69.09 -42.20
CA ASN A 517 25.92 -70.36 -41.50
C ASN A 517 24.77 -71.16 -42.13
N GLY A 518 23.92 -70.49 -42.90
CA GLY A 518 22.86 -71.11 -43.70
C GLY A 518 23.15 -71.03 -45.20
N ASP A 519 22.10 -70.97 -46.00
CA ASP A 519 22.21 -70.90 -47.46
C ASP A 519 22.55 -69.49 -47.96
N ASP A 520 23.45 -69.39 -48.94
CA ASP A 520 23.73 -68.17 -49.70
C ASP A 520 23.28 -68.36 -51.16
N ALA A 521 22.17 -67.72 -51.53
CA ALA A 521 21.61 -67.79 -52.87
C ALA A 521 21.89 -66.49 -53.65
N ARG A 522 22.68 -66.59 -54.73
CA ARG A 522 22.98 -65.46 -55.63
C ARG A 522 22.42 -65.71 -57.02
N THR A 523 21.47 -64.88 -57.44
CA THR A 523 20.94 -64.86 -58.81
C THR A 523 21.40 -63.60 -59.53
N VAL A 524 21.92 -63.74 -60.75
CA VAL A 524 22.33 -62.63 -61.61
C VAL A 524 21.64 -62.80 -62.96
N GLN A 525 20.77 -61.86 -63.33
CA GLN A 525 20.06 -61.90 -64.62
C GLN A 525 20.94 -61.42 -65.79
N GLY A 526 21.89 -60.52 -65.49
CA GLY A 526 22.88 -60.02 -66.45
C GLY A 526 24.22 -60.77 -66.38
N SER A 527 25.28 -60.09 -66.81
CA SER A 527 26.65 -60.63 -66.75
C SER A 527 27.23 -60.52 -65.33
N SER A 528 27.95 -61.56 -64.90
CA SER A 528 28.81 -61.52 -63.70
C SER A 528 30.26 -61.70 -64.12
N THR A 529 31.14 -60.76 -63.76
CA THR A 529 32.59 -60.84 -64.02
C THR A 529 33.34 -60.85 -62.70
N THR A 530 34.23 -61.81 -62.53
CA THR A 530 35.15 -61.89 -61.37
C THR A 530 36.57 -61.91 -61.89
N THR A 531 37.36 -60.91 -61.50
CA THR A 531 38.79 -60.83 -61.83
C THR A 531 39.60 -60.96 -60.56
N VAL A 532 40.53 -61.92 -60.52
CA VAL A 532 41.45 -62.13 -59.41
C VAL A 532 42.87 -61.97 -59.95
N THR A 533 43.61 -60.99 -59.43
CA THR A 533 45.00 -60.71 -59.85
C THR A 533 46.01 -61.62 -59.15
N GLY A 534 45.65 -62.12 -57.96
CA GLY A 534 46.39 -63.14 -57.23
C GLY A 534 45.79 -64.54 -57.42
N ASN A 535 45.82 -65.34 -56.35
CA ASN A 535 45.29 -66.69 -56.38
C ASN A 535 43.81 -66.72 -55.97
N ALA A 536 43.01 -67.48 -56.72
CA ALA A 536 41.66 -67.86 -56.32
C ALA A 536 41.68 -69.32 -55.83
N GLN A 537 41.20 -69.56 -54.60
CA GLN A 537 41.02 -70.91 -54.05
C GLN A 537 39.56 -71.11 -53.70
N ARG A 538 38.96 -72.19 -54.20
CA ARG A 538 37.63 -72.66 -53.82
C ARG A 538 37.76 -74.08 -53.26
N THR A 539 37.26 -74.27 -52.05
CA THR A 539 37.19 -75.58 -51.40
C THR A 539 35.73 -75.88 -51.11
N THR A 540 35.27 -77.08 -51.42
CA THR A 540 33.89 -77.52 -51.19
C THR A 540 33.96 -78.93 -50.59
N GLN A 541 33.33 -79.12 -49.43
CA GLN A 541 33.30 -80.43 -48.75
C GLN A 541 32.23 -81.35 -49.36
N GLY A 542 31.13 -80.77 -49.82
CA GLY A 542 30.08 -81.47 -50.54
C GLY A 542 30.27 -81.43 -52.06
N ASN A 543 29.17 -81.62 -52.77
CA ASN A 543 29.17 -81.63 -54.24
C ASN A 543 29.27 -80.22 -54.81
N THR A 544 30.04 -80.06 -55.89
CA THR A 544 29.97 -78.90 -56.78
C THR A 544 29.32 -79.32 -58.08
N THR A 545 28.28 -78.61 -58.51
CA THR A 545 27.66 -78.79 -59.84
C THR A 545 27.82 -77.50 -60.62
N GLU A 546 28.43 -77.58 -61.81
CA GLU A 546 28.49 -76.47 -62.77
C GLU A 546 27.74 -76.89 -64.03
N GLN A 547 26.71 -76.12 -64.39
CA GLN A 547 25.92 -76.34 -65.59
C GLN A 547 26.05 -75.13 -66.51
N THR A 548 26.59 -75.34 -67.71
CA THR A 548 26.68 -74.32 -68.76
C THR A 548 25.83 -74.77 -69.94
N THR A 549 24.80 -73.99 -70.29
CA THR A 549 23.98 -74.26 -71.50
C THR A 549 24.67 -73.78 -72.78
N GLY A 550 25.48 -72.71 -72.67
CA GLY A 550 26.35 -72.22 -73.72
C GLY A 550 27.72 -72.89 -73.74
N THR A 551 28.72 -72.19 -74.27
CA THR A 551 30.11 -72.67 -74.31
C THR A 551 30.79 -72.52 -72.95
N HIS A 552 31.30 -73.62 -72.40
CA HIS A 552 32.24 -73.59 -71.28
C HIS A 552 33.68 -73.50 -71.82
N LYS A 553 34.43 -72.45 -71.48
CA LYS A 553 35.83 -72.25 -71.89
C LYS A 553 36.73 -72.16 -70.66
N SER A 554 37.56 -73.19 -70.46
CA SER A 554 38.67 -73.17 -69.50
C SER A 554 39.98 -72.96 -70.25
N THR A 555 40.77 -71.97 -69.84
CA THR A 555 42.08 -71.69 -70.46
C THR A 555 43.11 -71.53 -69.35
N ALA A 556 44.05 -72.46 -69.30
CA ALA A 556 45.15 -72.47 -68.34
C ALA A 556 46.41 -72.95 -69.04
N ARG A 557 47.59 -72.59 -68.51
CA ARG A 557 48.86 -73.17 -68.96
C ARG A 557 48.88 -74.68 -68.74
N THR A 558 48.30 -75.11 -67.63
CA THR A 558 48.08 -76.50 -67.25
C THR A 558 46.70 -76.61 -66.62
N GLN A 559 45.89 -77.56 -67.09
CA GLN A 559 44.65 -77.94 -66.44
C GLN A 559 44.83 -79.32 -65.82
N VAL A 560 44.57 -79.43 -64.52
CA VAL A 560 44.65 -80.68 -63.78
C VAL A 560 43.24 -81.10 -63.40
N ILE A 561 42.82 -82.28 -63.85
CA ILE A 561 41.56 -82.91 -63.47
C ILE A 561 41.94 -84.21 -62.77
N GLN A 562 41.59 -84.31 -61.48
CA GLN A 562 41.95 -85.43 -60.62
C GLN A 562 40.73 -85.88 -59.84
N GLY A 563 40.51 -87.19 -59.83
CA GLY A 563 39.44 -87.86 -59.10
C GLY A 563 39.52 -89.37 -59.37
N ASP A 564 38.82 -90.16 -58.56
CA ASP A 564 38.81 -91.62 -58.70
C ASP A 564 38.14 -92.06 -60.02
N SER A 565 37.22 -91.24 -60.57
CA SER A 565 36.61 -91.44 -61.89
C SER A 565 36.48 -90.12 -62.63
N ILE A 566 36.89 -90.12 -63.90
CA ILE A 566 36.83 -89.00 -64.83
C ILE A 566 35.94 -89.40 -66.02
N VAL A 567 34.87 -88.63 -66.21
CA VAL A 567 33.95 -88.80 -67.34
C VAL A 567 34.15 -87.66 -68.32
N LEU A 568 34.62 -87.99 -69.53
CA LEU A 568 34.70 -87.05 -70.65
C LEU A 568 33.72 -87.52 -71.72
N GLY A 569 32.53 -86.93 -71.77
CA GLY A 569 31.50 -87.37 -72.70
C GLY A 569 30.12 -86.81 -72.45
N ASN A 570 29.10 -87.47 -72.99
CA ASN A 570 27.72 -86.96 -73.04
C ASN A 570 26.77 -87.64 -72.04
N GLY A 571 27.31 -88.24 -70.99
CA GLY A 571 26.55 -88.99 -69.98
C GLY A 571 26.24 -90.44 -70.37
N THR A 572 26.22 -90.77 -71.66
CA THR A 572 26.05 -92.17 -72.14
C THR A 572 27.37 -92.79 -72.59
N HIS A 573 28.25 -92.02 -73.24
CA HIS A 573 29.52 -92.49 -73.75
C HIS A 573 30.67 -91.74 -73.08
N ASN A 574 31.65 -92.46 -72.52
CA ASN A 574 32.89 -91.88 -71.99
C ASN A 574 34.03 -92.11 -73.01
N MET A 575 34.69 -91.05 -73.45
CA MET A 575 35.79 -91.15 -74.42
C MET A 575 36.94 -92.02 -73.92
N LEU A 576 37.24 -91.98 -72.61
CA LEU A 576 38.29 -92.83 -72.03
C LEU A 576 37.90 -94.31 -72.12
N ALA A 577 36.65 -94.63 -71.80
CA ALA A 577 36.12 -96.00 -71.94
C ALA A 577 36.15 -96.46 -73.40
N LEU A 578 35.78 -95.59 -74.35
CA LEU A 578 35.86 -95.90 -75.79
C LEU A 578 37.31 -96.13 -76.25
N MET A 579 38.26 -95.32 -75.77
CA MET A 579 39.69 -95.52 -76.04
C MET A 579 40.19 -96.82 -75.44
N ILE A 580 39.79 -97.17 -74.21
CA ILE A 580 40.10 -98.44 -73.57
C ILE A 580 39.54 -99.61 -74.39
N SER A 581 38.28 -99.53 -74.85
CA SER A 581 37.68 -100.54 -75.72
C SER A 581 38.40 -100.64 -77.07
N MET A 582 38.78 -99.52 -77.68
CA MET A 582 39.58 -99.51 -78.90
C MET A 582 40.95 -100.17 -78.65
N MET A 583 41.65 -99.80 -77.57
CA MET A 583 42.93 -100.38 -77.20
C MET A 583 42.82 -101.86 -76.88
N ALA A 584 41.73 -102.31 -76.24
CA ALA A 584 41.44 -103.72 -76.02
C ALA A 584 41.25 -104.47 -77.34
N ASN A 585 40.52 -103.89 -78.30
CA ASN A 585 40.33 -104.47 -79.62
C ASN A 585 41.66 -104.52 -80.41
N VAL A 586 42.48 -103.47 -80.35
CA VAL A 586 43.81 -103.44 -80.97
C VAL A 586 44.74 -104.45 -80.31
N GLN A 587 44.74 -104.54 -78.97
CA GLN A 587 45.51 -105.53 -78.22
C GLN A 587 45.15 -106.96 -78.66
N ALA A 588 43.84 -107.26 -78.71
CA ALA A 588 43.35 -108.56 -79.14
C ALA A 588 43.72 -108.87 -80.61
N ALA A 589 43.62 -107.88 -81.50
CA ALA A 589 44.02 -108.02 -82.89
C ALA A 589 45.52 -108.31 -83.04
N LEU A 590 46.38 -107.60 -82.28
CA LEU A 590 47.82 -107.80 -82.30
C LEU A 590 48.23 -109.17 -81.72
N GLN A 591 47.58 -109.61 -80.63
CA GLN A 591 47.82 -110.95 -80.08
C GLN A 591 47.44 -112.04 -81.09
N LYS A 592 46.31 -111.85 -81.79
CA LYS A 592 45.90 -112.77 -82.86
C LYS A 592 46.87 -112.76 -84.04
N LEU A 593 47.45 -111.61 -84.36
CA LEU A 593 48.47 -111.46 -85.41
C LEU A 593 49.82 -112.07 -85.02
N ASP A 594 50.25 -111.99 -83.76
CA ASP A 594 51.52 -112.56 -83.30
C ASP A 594 51.52 -114.10 -83.36
N GLY A 595 50.38 -114.71 -83.04
CA GLY A 595 50.21 -116.17 -82.99
C GLY A 595 49.64 -116.81 -84.26
N HIS A 596 49.39 -116.05 -85.34
CA HIS A 596 48.79 -116.64 -86.53
C HIS A 596 49.78 -117.53 -87.28
N THR A 597 49.27 -118.60 -87.89
CA THR A 597 50.05 -119.53 -88.72
C THR A 597 49.33 -119.77 -90.05
N HIS A 598 50.10 -120.08 -91.09
CA HIS A 598 49.58 -120.51 -92.38
C HIS A 598 49.90 -121.99 -92.58
N THR A 599 49.07 -122.73 -93.31
CA THR A 599 49.21 -124.20 -93.46
C THR A 599 50.57 -124.64 -94.00
N ASP A 600 51.27 -123.77 -94.74
CA ASP A 600 52.53 -124.08 -95.41
C ASP A 600 53.71 -123.20 -94.92
N ALA A 601 53.52 -122.41 -93.86
CA ALA A 601 54.55 -121.58 -93.25
C ALA A 601 54.34 -121.47 -91.73
N GLY A 602 55.41 -121.72 -90.96
CA GLY A 602 55.42 -121.52 -89.50
C GLY A 602 55.08 -120.08 -89.10
N PRO A 603 54.95 -119.80 -87.80
CA PRO A 603 54.56 -118.47 -87.31
C PRO A 603 55.44 -117.34 -87.88
N PRO A 604 54.92 -116.11 -87.99
CA PRO A 604 55.58 -115.00 -88.65
C PRO A 604 56.99 -114.76 -88.08
N ASN A 605 57.94 -114.39 -88.94
CA ASN A 605 59.35 -114.14 -88.56
C ASN A 605 59.55 -112.96 -87.60
N VAL A 606 58.49 -112.20 -87.30
CA VAL A 606 58.43 -111.10 -86.33
C VAL A 606 57.62 -111.46 -85.07
N GLN A 607 57.29 -112.74 -84.88
CA GLN A 607 56.65 -113.25 -83.67
C GLN A 607 57.46 -112.88 -82.42
N GLY A 608 56.78 -112.49 -81.35
CA GLY A 608 57.39 -111.92 -80.15
C GLY A 608 57.57 -110.40 -80.22
N GLN A 609 57.90 -109.84 -81.39
CA GLN A 609 57.92 -108.38 -81.58
C GLN A 609 56.49 -107.81 -81.57
N VAL A 610 55.53 -108.51 -82.20
CA VAL A 610 54.11 -108.11 -82.20
C VAL A 610 53.48 -108.29 -80.81
N ALA A 611 53.80 -109.36 -80.08
CA ALA A 611 53.39 -109.54 -78.69
C ALA A 611 53.89 -108.41 -77.76
N THR A 612 55.11 -107.91 -78.00
CA THR A 612 55.66 -106.79 -77.24
C THR A 612 54.82 -105.53 -77.42
N HIS A 613 54.37 -105.23 -78.65
CA HIS A 613 53.46 -104.11 -78.92
C HIS A 613 52.08 -104.31 -78.28
N ALA A 614 51.54 -105.54 -78.29
CA ALA A 614 50.27 -105.84 -77.62
C ALA A 614 50.34 -105.63 -76.09
N ASN A 615 51.46 -106.02 -75.46
CA ASN A 615 51.69 -105.80 -74.03
C ASN A 615 51.88 -104.31 -73.70
N ALA A 616 52.58 -103.56 -74.54
CA ALA A 616 52.72 -102.12 -74.39
C ALA A 616 51.38 -101.39 -74.47
N ILE A 617 50.52 -101.71 -75.45
CA ILE A 617 49.15 -101.20 -75.53
C ILE A 617 48.31 -101.64 -74.32
N GLY A 618 48.45 -102.89 -73.86
CA GLY A 618 47.78 -103.39 -72.66
C GLY A 618 48.16 -102.62 -71.39
N GLY A 619 49.44 -102.28 -71.22
CA GLY A 619 49.92 -101.44 -70.13
C GLY A 619 49.33 -100.02 -70.17
N ILE A 620 49.31 -99.39 -71.34
CA ILE A 620 48.69 -98.08 -71.54
C ILE A 620 47.18 -98.14 -71.26
N LYS A 621 46.50 -99.19 -71.73
CA LYS A 621 45.07 -99.44 -71.47
C LYS A 621 44.80 -99.52 -69.97
N ASN A 622 45.59 -100.30 -69.21
CA ASN A 622 45.41 -100.44 -67.76
C ASN A 622 45.63 -99.10 -67.03
N ASN A 623 46.63 -98.32 -67.46
CA ASN A 623 46.85 -96.97 -66.94
C ASN A 623 45.68 -96.03 -67.27
N LEU A 624 45.04 -96.15 -68.43
CA LEU A 624 43.82 -95.39 -68.75
C LEU A 624 42.61 -95.87 -67.94
N GLN A 625 42.55 -97.17 -67.65
CA GLN A 625 41.47 -97.80 -66.88
C GLN A 625 41.38 -97.28 -65.44
N SER A 626 42.52 -96.88 -64.85
CA SER A 626 42.52 -96.28 -63.50
C SER A 626 41.86 -94.91 -63.43
N PHE A 627 41.45 -94.31 -64.55
CA PHE A 627 40.75 -93.01 -64.59
C PHE A 627 39.24 -93.14 -64.81
N THR A 628 38.69 -94.34 -65.05
CA THR A 628 37.25 -94.50 -65.32
C THR A 628 36.43 -94.91 -64.11
N GLY A 629 37.06 -95.13 -62.96
CA GLY A 629 36.43 -95.74 -61.78
C GLY A 629 36.48 -97.25 -61.83
#